data_AF-A0A2K9E0M7-F1
#
_entry.id   AF-A0A2K9E0M7-F1
#
_cell.length_a   1.000
_cell.length_b   1.000
_cell.length_c   1.000
_cell.angle_alpha   90.00
_cell.angle_beta   90.00
_cell.angle_gamma   90.00
#
_symmetry.space_group_name_H-M   'P 1'
#
loop_
_entity.id
_entity.type
_entity.pdbx_description
1 polymer ?
#
loop_
_entity_poly.entity_id
_entity_poly.type
_entity_poly.pdbx_seq_one_letter_code
_entity_poly.pdbx_strand_id
1 'polypeptide(L)' 'MYGDIKNDKVINSMDYSLLSRYILEVEKSLPNKEAADLNGDNIIDSLDATLLQRYVLEIIKKFPR' A
#
# COMPACT_ATOMS: atom_id res chain seq x y z
N MET A 1 6.86 1.19 -8.17
CA MET A 1 7.51 0.38 -7.11
C MET A 1 6.41 -0.14 -6.23
N TYR A 2 6.36 -1.45 -5.90
CA TYR A 2 5.31 -1.94 -5.01
C TYR A 2 5.40 -1.25 -3.64
N GLY A 3 4.27 -0.83 -3.08
CA GLY A 3 4.19 -0.04 -1.86
C GLY A 3 4.38 1.48 -2.05
N ASP A 4 4.82 1.95 -3.23
CA ASP A 4 4.91 3.38 -3.58
C ASP A 4 3.61 3.86 -4.21
N ILE A 5 2.64 4.13 -3.35
CA ILE A 5 1.26 4.43 -3.73
C ILE A 5 1.12 5.89 -4.15
N LYS A 6 1.93 6.78 -3.55
CA LYS A 6 2.00 8.19 -3.95
C LYS A 6 2.83 8.44 -5.21
N ASN A 7 3.58 7.44 -5.68
CA ASN A 7 4.46 7.53 -6.85
C ASN A 7 5.58 8.58 -6.66
N ASP A 8 6.13 8.67 -5.44
CA ASP A 8 7.21 9.61 -5.09
C ASP A 8 8.58 8.92 -4.93
N LYS A 9 8.66 7.63 -5.28
CA LYS A 9 9.86 6.78 -5.18
C LYS A 9 10.29 6.47 -3.74
N VAL A 10 9.42 6.68 -2.76
CA VAL A 10 9.67 6.35 -1.35
C VAL A 10 8.51 5.53 -0.81
N ILE A 11 8.81 4.42 -0.12
CA ILE A 11 7.79 3.65 0.61
C ILE A 11 7.83 4.09 2.07
N ASN A 12 6.79 4.76 2.56
CA ASN A 12 6.73 5.17 3.96
C ASN A 12 5.29 5.25 4.50
N SER A 13 5.14 5.80 5.70
CA SER A 13 3.86 5.92 6.39
C SER A 13 2.83 6.79 5.66
N MET A 14 3.25 7.64 4.71
CA MET A 14 2.32 8.40 3.89
C MET A 14 1.62 7.51 2.85
N ASP A 15 2.28 6.50 2.30
CA ASP A 15 1.64 5.50 1.42
C ASP A 15 0.62 4.67 2.20
N TYR A 16 0.98 4.27 3.42
CA TYR A 16 0.06 3.58 4.34
C TYR A 16 -1.17 4.42 4.65
N SER A 17 -1.00 5.71 4.95
CA SER A 17 -2.11 6.62 5.24
C SER A 17 -3.02 6.79 4.02
N LEU A 18 -2.44 6.95 2.83
CA LEU A 18 -3.20 7.09 1.58
C LEU A 18 -3.98 5.80 1.24
N LEU A 19 -3.36 4.64 1.37
CA LEU A 19 -4.01 3.34 1.19
C LEU A 19 -5.18 3.15 2.17
N SER A 20 -4.95 3.48 3.44
CA SER A 20 -6.00 3.40 4.48
C SER A 20 -7.19 4.31 4.15
N ARG A 21 -6.94 5.53 3.67
CA ARG A 21 -8.00 6.45 3.23
C ARG A 21 -8.76 5.94 2.01
N TYR A 22 -8.08 5.27 1.08
CA TYR A 22 -8.72 4.65 -0.08
C TYR A 22 -9.63 3.48 0.31
N ILE A 23 -9.16 2.59 1.20
CA ILE A 23 -9.95 1.46 1.72
C ILE A 23 -11.20 1.94 2.48
N LEU A 24 -11.08 3.06 3.20
CA LEU A 24 -12.19 3.70 3.92
C LEU A 24 -13.07 4.58 3.02
N GLU A 25 -12.87 4.56 1.71
CA GLU A 25 -13.61 5.37 0.71
C GLU A 25 -13.53 6.89 0.93
N VAL A 26 -12.61 7.36 1.77
CA VAL A 26 -12.32 8.79 1.97
C VAL A 26 -11.60 9.36 0.76
N GLU A 27 -10.72 8.57 0.17
CA GLU A 27 -10.04 8.87 -1.09
C GLU A 27 -10.65 8.00 -2.21
N LYS A 28 -11.01 8.61 -3.34
CA LYS A 28 -11.71 7.88 -4.43
C LYS A 28 -10.78 7.15 -5.38
N SER A 29 -9.50 7.52 -5.39
CA SER A 29 -8.51 6.99 -6.33
C SER A 29 -7.11 7.08 -5.76
N LEU A 30 -6.24 6.17 -6.19
CA LEU A 30 -4.82 6.19 -5.84
C LEU A 30 -3.98 6.72 -7.03
N PRO A 31 -2.91 7.49 -6.78
CA PRO A 31 -1.97 7.90 -7.81
C PRO A 31 -1.31 6.72 -8.53
N ASN A 32 -1.02 5.64 -7.78
CA ASN A 32 -0.52 4.38 -8.32
C ASN A 32 -1.29 3.19 -7.74
N LYS A 33 -2.35 2.78 -8.43
CA LYS A 33 -3.23 1.70 -7.99
C LYS A 33 -2.55 0.32 -8.04
N GLU A 34 -1.67 0.08 -9.01
CA GLU A 34 -0.93 -1.19 -9.13
C GLU A 34 0.07 -1.39 -7.98
N ALA A 35 0.58 -0.30 -7.39
CA ALA A 35 1.49 -0.37 -6.25
C ALA A 35 0.78 -0.73 -4.93
N ALA A 36 -0.55 -0.71 -4.90
CA ALA A 36 -1.35 -0.91 -3.69
C ALA A 36 -1.77 -2.36 -3.45
N ASP A 37 -1.79 -3.21 -4.48
CA ASP A 37 -2.02 -4.65 -4.36
C ASP A 37 -0.68 -5.34 -4.05
N LEU A 38 -0.47 -5.66 -2.78
CA LEU A 38 0.80 -6.13 -2.22
C LEU A 38 0.85 -7.64 -2.04
N ASN A 39 -0.30 -8.32 -2.07
CA ASN A 39 -0.39 -9.77 -1.99
C ASN A 39 -0.59 -10.46 -3.35
N GLY A 40 -0.94 -9.72 -4.40
CA GLY A 40 -1.12 -10.21 -5.76
C GLY A 40 -2.48 -10.83 -6.07
N ASP A 41 -3.51 -10.58 -5.26
CA ASP A 41 -4.84 -11.17 -5.47
C ASP A 41 -5.78 -10.31 -6.34
N ASN A 42 -5.33 -9.15 -6.81
CA ASN A 42 -6.09 -8.14 -7.56
C ASN A 42 -7.22 -7.45 -6.77
N ILE A 43 -7.22 -7.60 -5.45
CA ILE A 43 -8.09 -6.89 -4.52
C ILE A 43 -7.21 -5.87 -3.79
N ILE A 44 -7.76 -4.69 -3.51
CA ILE A 44 -7.07 -3.69 -2.68
C ILE A 44 -7.89 -3.54 -1.41
N ASP A 45 -7.40 -4.12 -0.32
CA ASP A 45 -8.11 -4.13 0.95
C ASP A 45 -7.19 -4.03 2.18
N SER A 46 -7.75 -4.31 3.36
CA SER A 46 -7.04 -4.22 4.64
C SER A 46 -5.82 -5.14 4.75
N LEU A 47 -5.74 -6.20 3.96
CA LEU A 47 -4.59 -7.11 3.92
C LEU A 47 -3.38 -6.40 3.31
N ASP A 48 -3.57 -5.63 2.24
CA ASP A 48 -2.50 -4.80 1.66
C ASP A 48 -2.04 -3.73 2.64
N ALA A 49 -2.98 -3.06 3.31
CA ALA A 49 -2.62 -2.07 4.33
C ALA A 49 -1.78 -2.68 5.46
N THR A 50 -2.11 -3.91 5.87
CA THR A 50 -1.35 -4.66 6.87
C THR A 50 0.05 -5.02 6.36
N LEU A 51 0.19 -5.45 5.10
CA LEU A 51 1.48 -5.73 4.49
C LEU A 51 2.35 -4.48 4.39
N LEU A 52 1.77 -3.36 3.97
CA LEU A 52 2.46 -2.08 3.88
C LEU A 52 2.92 -1.60 5.27
N GLN A 53 2.07 -1.71 6.28
CA GLN A 53 2.42 -1.41 7.67
C GLN A 53 3.61 -2.27 8.14
N ARG A 54 3.55 -3.58 7.91
CA ARG A 54 4.63 -4.51 8.29
C ARG A 54 5.93 -4.19 7.57
N TYR A 55 5.86 -3.74 6.32
CA TYR A 55 7.05 -3.33 5.56
C TYR A 55 7.65 -2.03 6.12
N VAL A 56 6.82 -1.01 6.38
CA VAL A 56 7.26 0.27 6.98
C VAL A 56 7.87 0.07 8.38
N LEU A 57 7.34 -0.89 9.15
CA LEU A 57 7.89 -1.28 10.46
C LEU A 57 9.07 -2.26 10.37
N GLU A 58 9.54 -2.56 9.16
CA GLU A 58 10.63 -3.50 8.89
C GLU A 58 10.42 -4.94 9.39
N ILE A 59 9.18 -5.31 9.74
CA ILE A 59 8.79 -6.67 10.14
C ILE A 59 8.96 -7.64 8.96
N ILE A 60 8.69 -7.15 7.74
CA ILE A 60 8.99 -7.85 6.49
C ILE A 60 9.95 -7.00 5.66
N LYS A 61 10.85 -7.67 4.93
CA LYS A 61 11.82 -7.00 4.04
C LYS A 61 11.35 -6.92 2.58
N LYS A 62 10.28 -7.64 2.23
CA LYS A 62 9.66 -7.65 0.90
C LYS A 62 8.19 -8.05 1.01
N PHE A 63 7.41 -7.67 0.00
CA PHE A 63 6.02 -8.11 -0.14
C PHE A 63 5.97 -9.57 -0.64
N PRO A 64 4.84 -10.28 -0.41
CA PRO A 64 4.67 -11.68 -0.83
C PRO A 64 4.69 -11.91 -2.36
N ARG A 65 4.29 -10.93 -3.16
CA ARG A 65 4.18 -11.04 -4.61
C ARG A 65 5.44 -10.59 -5.35
#